data_AF-A0A7L5A4C2-F1
#
_entry.id   AF-A0A7L5A4C2-F1
#
_cell.length_a   1.000
_cell.length_b   1.000
_cell.length_c   1.000
_cell.angle_alpha   90.00
_cell.angle_beta   90.00
_cell.angle_gamma   90.00
#
_symmetry.space_group_name_H-M   'P 1'
#
loop_
_entity.id
_entity.type
_entity.pdbx_description
1 polymer ?
#
loop_
_entity_poly.entity_id
_entity_poly.type
_entity_poly.pdbx_seq_one_letter_code
_entity_poly.pdbx_strand_id
1 'polypeptide(L)'
;MCELCQRQVLEVSRHHLVPREEGGRYGPTVALCQPCHSTVHLLLSNKELARRYHSVEALRTAEELQKYLHWIRRSRVERIRNRRRRG
;
A
#
# COMPACT_ATOMS: atom_id res chain seq x y z
N MET A 1 5.07 -6.69 -11.37
CA MET A 1 5.82 -6.75 -10.09
C MET A 1 5.17 -5.76 -9.13
N CYS A 2 4.97 -6.12 -7.86
CA CYS A 2 4.43 -5.19 -6.86
C CYS A 2 5.55 -4.27 -6.34
N GLU A 3 5.36 -2.95 -6.41
CA GLU A 3 6.40 -1.98 -6.03
C GLU A 3 6.61 -1.88 -4.51
N LEU A 4 5.64 -2.29 -3.68
CA LEU A 4 5.81 -2.28 -2.23
C LEU A 4 6.49 -3.55 -1.70
N CYS A 5 5.93 -4.74 -2.00
CA CYS A 5 6.49 -6.00 -1.51
C CYS A 5 7.55 -6.63 -2.43
N GLN A 6 7.77 -6.09 -3.63
CA GLN A 6 8.77 -6.56 -4.61
C GLN A 6 8.57 -8.01 -5.09
N ARG A 7 7.41 -8.62 -4.84
CA ARG A 7 7.06 -9.92 -5.40
C ARG A 7 6.64 -9.80 -6.87
N GLN A 8 6.95 -10.83 -7.65
CA GLN A 8 6.20 -11.13 -8.86
C GLN A 8 4.81 -11.65 -8.44
N VAL A 9 3.77 -11.03 -8.99
CA VAL A 9 2.36 -11.25 -8.64
C VAL A 9 1.57 -11.32 -9.93
N LEU A 10 0.39 -11.94 -9.89
CA LEU A 10 -0.44 -12.11 -11.08
C LEU A 10 -0.97 -10.76 -11.59
N GLU A 11 -1.42 -9.91 -10.67
CA GLU A 11 -2.06 -8.64 -11.00
C GLU A 11 -1.63 -7.53 -10.02
N VAL A 12 -1.62 -6.31 -10.54
CA VAL A 12 -1.37 -5.09 -9.77
C VAL A 12 -2.42 -4.05 -10.08
N SER A 13 -2.67 -3.17 -9.12
CA SER A 13 -3.58 -2.04 -9.22
C SER A 13 -2.82 -0.74 -8.95
N ARG A 14 -3.27 0.35 -9.56
CA ARG A 14 -2.69 1.68 -9.36
C ARG A 14 -3.11 2.25 -8.01
N HIS A 15 -2.14 2.61 -7.19
CA HIS A 15 -2.31 3.28 -5.91
C HIS A 15 -1.73 4.70 -5.98
N HIS A 16 -2.46 5.71 -5.49
CA HIS A 16 -1.96 7.08 -5.45
C HIS A 16 -1.19 7.29 -4.15
N LEU A 17 0.07 7.73 -4.24
CA LEU A 17 0.92 7.95 -3.06
C LEU A 17 0.41 9.10 -2.19
N VAL A 18 -0.16 10.12 -2.83
CA VAL A 18 -1.01 11.11 -2.18
C VAL A 18 -2.46 10.78 -2.56
N PRO A 19 -3.36 10.52 -1.60
CA PRO A 19 -4.76 10.23 -1.90
C PRO A 19 -5.43 11.36 -2.67
N ARG A 20 -6.41 11.02 -3.51
CA ARG A 20 -7.15 12.01 -4.32
C ARG A 20 -7.87 13.05 -3.47
N GLU A 21 -8.39 12.63 -2.33
CA GLU A 21 -9.06 13.50 -1.34
C GLU A 21 -8.11 14.52 -0.71
N GLU A 22 -6.80 14.24 -0.70
CA GLU A 22 -5.74 15.11 -0.20
C GLU A 22 -5.05 15.88 -1.35
N GLY A 23 -5.72 16.01 -2.50
CA GLY A 23 -5.21 16.75 -3.68
C GLY A 23 -4.32 15.94 -4.63
N GLY A 24 -4.07 14.66 -4.37
CA GLY A 24 -3.17 13.83 -5.16
C GLY A 24 -3.73 13.28 -6.48
N ARG A 25 -4.78 13.89 -7.06
CA ARG A 25 -5.48 13.36 -8.26
C ARG A 25 -4.55 13.10 -9.44
N TYR A 26 -3.57 13.98 -9.64
CA TYR A 26 -2.56 13.91 -10.70
C TYR A 26 -1.16 13.64 -10.16
N GLY A 27 -1.08 13.24 -8.89
CA GLY A 27 0.17 12.94 -8.21
C GLY A 27 0.77 11.59 -8.61
N PRO A 28 1.96 11.27 -8.11
CA PRO A 28 2.64 10.03 -8.43
C PRO A 28 1.85 8.82 -7.94
N THR A 29 1.89 7.76 -8.74
CA THR A 29 1.20 6.50 -8.45
C THR A 29 2.15 5.32 -8.53
N VAL A 30 1.84 4.25 -7.80
CA VAL A 30 2.60 3.00 -7.80
C VAL A 30 1.70 1.79 -7.99
N ALA A 31 2.27 0.73 -8.57
CA ALA A 31 1.62 -0.53 -8.86
C ALA A 31 1.72 -1.49 -7.66
N LEU A 32 0.59 -1.72 -7.00
CA LEU A 32 0.50 -2.58 -5.81
C LEU A 32 -0.37 -3.82 -6.09
N CYS A 33 0.08 -4.98 -5.61
CA CYS A 33 -0.78 -6.16 -5.56
C CYS A 33 -1.95 -5.92 -4.60
N GLN A 34 -3.05 -6.66 -4.77
CA GLN A 34 -4.25 -6.47 -3.94
C GLN A 34 -3.96 -6.57 -2.43
N PRO A 35 -3.14 -7.52 -1.94
CA PRO A 35 -2.75 -7.56 -0.53
C PRO A 35 -2.05 -6.29 -0.06
N CYS A 36 -1.09 -5.78 -0.82
CA CYS A 36 -0.36 -4.56 -0.43
C CYS A 36 -1.28 -3.35 -0.43
N HIS A 37 -2.08 -3.19 -1.49
CA HIS A 37 -3.01 -2.07 -1.60
C HIS A 37 -4.03 -2.06 -0.44
N SER A 38 -4.64 -3.20 -0.15
CA SER A 38 -5.61 -3.30 0.94
C SER A 38 -4.98 -3.16 2.32
N THR A 39 -3.73 -3.60 2.53
CA THR A 39 -3.05 -3.41 3.82
C THR A 39 -2.61 -1.96 4.03
N VAL A 40 -2.12 -1.27 3.00
CA VAL A 40 -1.81 0.16 3.09
C VAL A 40 -3.02 0.95 3.60
N HIS A 41 -4.19 0.75 3.00
CA HIS A 41 -5.41 1.41 3.47
C HIS A 41 -6.00 0.83 4.78
N LEU A 42 -5.57 -0.34 5.22
CA LEU A 42 -5.98 -0.87 6.52
C LEU A 42 -5.19 -0.19 7.66
N LEU A 43 -3.90 0.07 7.44
CA LEU A 43 -2.97 0.52 8.48
C LEU A 43 -2.71 2.02 8.46
N LEU A 44 -2.81 2.66 7.30
CA LEU A 44 -2.51 4.08 7.12
C LEU A 44 -3.76 4.84 6.66
N SER A 45 -4.01 5.97 7.30
CA SER A 45 -5.05 6.92 6.89
C SER A 45 -4.61 7.73 5.67
N ASN A 46 -5.57 8.37 4.98
CA ASN A 46 -5.27 9.23 3.85
C ASN A 46 -4.36 10.41 4.23
N LYS A 47 -4.55 10.97 5.44
CA LYS A 47 -3.73 12.06 5.98
C LYS A 47 -2.28 11.63 6.24
N GLU A 48 -2.07 10.41 6.74
CA GLU A 48 -0.72 9.87 6.96
C GLU A 48 0.00 9.61 5.64
N LEU A 49 -0.71 9.06 4.65
CA LEU A 49 -0.18 8.89 3.30
C LEU A 49 0.27 10.23 2.70
N ALA A 50 -0.59 11.25 2.75
CA ALA A 50 -0.25 12.57 2.22
C ALA A 50 0.92 13.25 2.94
N ARG A 51 1.01 13.13 4.28
CA ARG A 51 1.98 13.89 5.09
C ARG A 51 3.32 13.19 5.26
N ARG A 52 3.31 11.87 5.45
CA ARG A 52 4.50 11.09 5.87
C ARG A 52 4.94 10.06 4.84
N TYR A 53 4.01 9.49 4.09
CA TYR A 53 4.27 8.33 3.23
C TYR A 53 3.91 8.58 1.77
N HIS A 54 4.24 9.76 1.25
CA HIS A 54 3.92 10.20 -0.11
C HIS A 54 4.92 9.71 -1.19
N SER A 55 5.73 8.71 -0.86
CA SER A 55 6.64 8.00 -1.78
C SER A 55 6.64 6.50 -1.49
N VAL A 56 7.05 5.68 -2.46
CA VAL A 56 7.12 4.23 -2.26
C VAL A 56 8.25 3.85 -1.30
N GLU A 57 9.33 4.62 -1.29
CA GLU A 57 10.43 4.49 -0.34
C GLU A 57 9.91 4.71 1.08
N ALA A 58 9.12 5.77 1.30
CA ALA A 58 8.53 6.06 2.60
C ALA A 58 7.54 4.96 3.04
N LEU A 59 6.74 4.41 2.12
CA LEU A 59 5.88 3.25 2.40
C LEU A 59 6.69 1.99 2.76
N ARG A 60 7.83 1.76 2.09
CA ARG A 60 8.71 0.62 2.39
C ARG A 60 9.38 0.75 3.76
N THR A 61 9.57 1.96 4.28
CA THR A 61 10.19 2.23 5.59
C THR A 61 9.17 2.51 6.70
N ALA A 62 7.87 2.61 6.39
CA ALA A 62 6.83 2.86 7.38
C ALA A 62 6.81 1.76 8.47
N GLU A 63 6.87 2.15 9.74
CA GLU A 63 6.96 1.24 10.87
C GLU A 63 5.75 0.30 10.96
N GLU A 64 4.57 0.85 10.67
CA GLU A 64 3.28 0.16 10.66
C GLU A 64 3.28 -1.00 9.65
N LEU A 65 4.03 -0.86 8.55
CA LEU A 65 4.09 -1.84 7.47
C LEU A 65 5.20 -2.89 7.66
N GLN A 66 6.17 -2.71 8.56
CA GLN A 66 7.35 -3.59 8.60
C GLN A 66 7.02 -5.06 8.87
N LYS A 67 6.17 -5.33 9.87
CA LYS A 67 5.74 -6.71 10.19
C LYS A 67 5.04 -7.36 9.00
N TYR A 68 4.17 -6.59 8.33
CA TYR A 68 3.47 -7.05 7.13
C TYR A 68 4.44 -7.31 5.97
N LEU A 69 5.35 -6.38 5.67
CA LEU A 69 6.30 -6.49 4.57
C LEU A 69 7.23 -7.69 4.74
N HIS A 70 7.69 -7.94 5.97
CA HIS A 70 8.50 -9.10 6.32
C HIS A 70 7.77 -10.42 6.04
N TRP A 71 6.48 -10.49 6.33
CA TRP A 71 5.67 -11.68 6.08
C TRP A 71 5.29 -11.83 4.60
N ILE A 72 4.72 -10.80 3.99
CA ILE A 72 4.15 -10.89 2.63
C ILE A 72 5.20 -11.19 1.58
N ARG A 73 6.46 -10.76 1.75
CA ARG A 73 7.58 -11.04 0.84
C ARG A 73 7.86 -12.52 0.65
N ARG A 74 7.53 -13.36 1.64
CA ARG A 74 7.73 -14.82 1.62
C ARG A 74 6.43 -15.59 1.39
N SER A 75 5.31 -14.88 1.28
CA SER A 75 3.99 -15.46 1.16
C SER A 75 3.56 -15.60 -0.30
N ARG A 76 2.78 -16.63 -0.62
CA ARG A 76 2.14 -16.86 -1.92
C ARG A 76 0.71 -16.30 -1.99
N VAL A 77 0.34 -15.44 -1.05
CA VAL A 77 -0.99 -14.85 -0.98
C VAL A 77 -1.15 -13.78 -2.06
N GLU A 78 -2.08 -14.03 -2.98
CA GLU A 78 -2.45 -13.08 -4.04
C GLU A 78 -3.69 -12.26 -3.69
N ARG A 79 -4.47 -12.67 -2.68
CA ARG A 79 -5.66 -11.94 -2.23
C ARG A 79 -5.89 -12.03 -0.73
N ILE A 80 -6.18 -10.90 -0.07
CA ILE A 80 -6.63 -10.85 1.33
C ILE A 80 -7.96 -10.10 1.43
N ARG A 81 -8.85 -10.59 2.29
CA ARG A 81 -10.10 -9.90 2.62
C ARG A 81 -9.90 -9.10 3.90
N ASN A 82 -9.60 -7.81 3.77
CA ASN A 82 -9.51 -6.91 4.90
C ASN A 82 -10.91 -6.39 5.24
N ARG A 83 -11.43 -6.73 6.41
CA ARG A 83 -12.62 -6.08 6.96
C ARG A 83 -12.17 -4.79 7.65
N ARG A 84 -12.16 -3.66 6.94
CA ARG A 84 -12.13 -2.36 7.63
C ARG A 84 -13.36 -2.34 8.55
N ARG A 85 -13.17 -2.13 9.86
CA ARG A 85 -14.27 -1.62 10.68
C ARG A 85 -14.63 -0.28 10.05
N ARG A 86 -15.81 -0.19 9.42
CA ARG A 86 -16.38 1.10 9.04
C ARG A 86 -16.56 1.84 10.36
N GLY A 87 -15.70 2.81 10.62
CA GLY A 87 -15.97 3.85 11.60
C GLY A 87 -17.09 4.72 11.10
#